data_AF-A0A3A8AIX8-F1
#
_entry.id   AF-A0A3A8AIX8-F1
#
_cell.length_a   1.000
_cell.length_b   1.000
_cell.length_c   1.000
_cell.angle_alpha   90.00
_cell.angle_beta   90.00
_cell.angle_gamma   90.00
#
_symmetry.space_group_name_H-M   'P 1'
#
loop_
_entity.id
_entity.type
_entity.pdbx_description
1 polymer ?
#
loop_
_entity_poly.entity_id
_entity_poly.type
_entity_poly.pdbx_seq_one_letter_code
_entity_poly.pdbx_strand_id
1 'polypeptide(L)'
;MSAAIPTGASPLRFTAPLYTADVGRLERMRPIRVVIRSFAFGLTGPHDPEHIIVPAGFCSDGASVPRLFWGVIGNWGQYAQAAIVHDLIYATGLLDRAAADRIFREAIQVLGRDTETDLPTARGQVSSFIGYWAVQLGGAGGYRNGQANYTAMARRALTRAEKRDPGLARLIVTDWNDLIAAQSLPASAIERLNSRQ
;
A
#
# COMPACT_ATOMS: atom_id res chain seq x y z
N MET A 1 24.48 -6.37 -22.48
CA MET A 1 24.99 -5.06 -22.04
C MET A 1 24.22 -4.68 -20.80
N SER A 2 24.86 -4.79 -19.62
CA SER A 2 24.21 -4.53 -18.32
C SER A 2 24.27 -3.03 -18.06
N ALA A 3 23.12 -2.35 -18.03
CA ALA A 3 23.07 -0.95 -17.65
C ALA A 3 23.45 -0.85 -16.16
N ALA A 4 24.51 -0.09 -15.86
CA ALA A 4 24.89 0.22 -14.49
C ALA A 4 23.76 1.04 -13.85
N ILE A 5 23.20 0.53 -12.75
CA ILE A 5 22.21 1.24 -11.94
C ILE A 5 22.92 2.44 -11.29
N PRO A 6 22.40 3.68 -11.42
CA PRO A 6 23.06 4.85 -10.86
C PRO A 6 23.16 4.74 -9.34
N THR A 7 24.37 4.98 -8.83
CA THR A 7 24.84 4.79 -7.44
C THR A 7 24.22 5.74 -6.40
N GLY A 8 23.05 6.33 -6.68
CA GLY A 8 22.36 7.29 -5.82
C GLY A 8 20.86 7.04 -5.65
N ALA A 9 20.30 5.99 -6.26
CA ALA A 9 18.87 5.70 -6.14
C ALA A 9 18.51 5.38 -4.68
N SER A 10 17.50 6.09 -4.14
CA SER A 10 16.98 5.84 -2.80
C SER A 10 16.70 4.33 -2.61
N PRO A 11 17.12 3.74 -1.47
CA PRO A 11 16.93 2.32 -1.21
C PRO A 11 15.45 1.92 -1.31
N LEU A 12 14.59 2.83 -0.83
CA LEU A 12 13.14 2.75 -0.88
C LEU A 12 12.61 3.21 -2.23
N ARG A 13 11.87 2.34 -2.91
CA ARG A 13 11.29 2.63 -4.23
C ARG A 13 10.11 1.73 -4.54
N PHE A 14 9.22 2.20 -5.41
CA PHE A 14 8.21 1.36 -6.05
C PHE A 14 8.78 0.70 -7.30
N THR A 15 8.55 -0.60 -7.47
CA THR A 15 9.09 -1.35 -8.62
C THR A 15 8.31 -1.14 -9.91
N ALA A 16 7.07 -0.66 -9.83
CA ALA A 16 6.21 -0.39 -10.99
C ALA A 16 5.17 0.71 -10.69
N PRO A 17 4.65 1.39 -11.73
CA PRO A 17 3.50 2.30 -11.59
C PRO A 17 2.24 1.58 -11.13
N LEU A 18 1.33 2.33 -10.50
CA LEU A 18 0.05 1.81 -10.05
C LEU A 18 -0.95 1.65 -11.21
N TYR A 19 -1.48 0.43 -11.37
CA TYR A 19 -2.62 0.16 -12.25
C TYR A 19 -3.78 -0.38 -11.43
N THR A 20 -4.91 0.33 -11.44
CA THR A 20 -6.12 -0.05 -10.69
C THR A 20 -7.37 0.07 -11.55
N ALA A 21 -8.36 -0.78 -11.29
CA ALA A 21 -9.71 -0.63 -11.82
C ALA A 21 -10.68 -0.29 -10.68
N ASP A 22 -11.70 0.50 -10.99
CA ASP A 22 -12.78 0.85 -10.05
C ASP A 22 -13.90 -0.19 -10.16
N VAL A 23 -14.34 -0.73 -9.02
CA VAL A 23 -15.45 -1.71 -8.96
C VAL A 23 -16.83 -1.02 -8.94
N GLY A 24 -16.83 0.31 -9.01
CA GLY A 24 -17.98 1.20 -9.07
C GLY A 24 -18.06 2.10 -7.84
N ARG A 25 -18.54 3.33 -8.05
CA ARG A 25 -18.87 4.28 -6.97
C ARG A 25 -20.03 3.70 -6.15
N LEU A 26 -19.73 3.20 -4.95
CA LEU A 26 -20.76 2.95 -3.95
C LEU A 26 -21.37 4.30 -3.60
N GLU A 27 -22.65 4.54 -3.88
CA GLU A 27 -23.31 5.85 -3.72
C GLU A 27 -23.19 6.44 -2.29
N ARG A 28 -22.75 5.65 -1.30
CA ARG A 28 -22.53 6.09 0.09
C ARG A 28 -21.23 5.61 0.74
N MET A 29 -20.32 4.94 0.02
CA MET A 29 -19.08 4.39 0.59
C MET A 29 -17.83 4.79 -0.21
N ARG A 30 -16.64 4.64 0.39
CA ARG A 30 -15.36 4.84 -0.30
C ARG A 30 -15.30 3.91 -1.53
N PRO A 31 -14.85 4.40 -2.70
CA PRO A 31 -14.73 3.57 -3.89
C PRO A 31 -13.66 2.51 -3.67
N ILE A 32 -14.00 1.24 -3.94
CA ILE A 32 -13.07 0.12 -3.86
C ILE A 32 -12.36 0.01 -5.20
N ARG A 33 -11.02 -0.02 -5.16
CA ARG A 33 -10.18 -0.26 -6.33
C ARG A 33 -9.50 -1.61 -6.23
N VAL A 34 -9.36 -2.26 -7.37
CA VAL A 34 -8.65 -3.54 -7.52
C VAL A 34 -7.34 -3.27 -8.23
N VAL A 35 -6.24 -3.75 -7.65
CA VAL A 35 -4.91 -3.70 -8.27
C VAL A 35 -4.90 -4.64 -9.48
N ILE A 36 -4.62 -4.10 -10.66
CA ILE A 36 -4.64 -4.87 -11.92
C ILE A 36 -3.28 -5.48 -12.26
N ARG A 37 -2.20 -4.83 -11.82
CA ARG A 37 -0.83 -5.29 -12.01
C ARG A 37 -0.12 -5.28 -10.67
N SER A 38 0.56 -6.38 -10.36
CA SER A 38 1.37 -6.47 -9.15
C SER A 38 2.47 -5.42 -9.17
N PHE A 39 2.77 -4.87 -8.00
CA PHE A 39 3.91 -3.99 -7.79
C PHE A 39 4.51 -4.28 -6.42
N ALA A 40 5.71 -3.80 -6.17
CA ALA A 40 6.37 -3.97 -4.89
C ALA A 40 6.93 -2.65 -4.35
N PHE A 41 7.02 -2.57 -3.03
CA PHE A 41 7.73 -1.50 -2.33
C PHE A 41 9.01 -2.06 -1.71
N GLY A 42 10.17 -1.57 -2.15
CA GLY A 42 11.47 -1.97 -1.60
C GLY A 42 11.68 -1.39 -0.21
N LEU A 43 12.12 -2.23 0.73
CA LEU A 43 12.34 -1.90 2.14
C LEU A 43 13.80 -1.68 2.50
N THR A 44 14.70 -2.20 1.65
CA THR A 44 16.14 -2.14 1.85
C THR A 44 16.83 -1.82 0.52
N GLY A 45 18.11 -1.43 0.58
CA GLY A 45 18.79 -0.74 -0.52
C GLY A 45 18.99 -1.48 -1.84
N PRO A 46 19.67 -0.85 -2.81
CA PRO A 46 19.80 -1.40 -4.17
C PRO A 46 20.45 -2.80 -4.25
N HIS A 47 21.05 -3.27 -3.16
CA HIS A 47 21.65 -4.61 -3.03
C HIS A 47 20.87 -5.57 -2.13
N ASP A 48 19.74 -5.16 -1.57
CA ASP A 48 19.02 -5.90 -0.54
C ASP A 48 17.56 -6.16 -0.99
N PRO A 49 17.16 -7.43 -1.18
CA PRO A 49 15.98 -7.83 -1.94
C PRO A 49 14.67 -7.73 -1.17
N GLU A 50 14.63 -7.20 0.04
CA GLU A 50 13.41 -7.19 0.85
C GLU A 50 12.38 -6.19 0.31
N HIS A 51 11.20 -6.71 -0.03
CA HIS A 51 10.11 -5.90 -0.55
C HIS A 51 8.76 -6.45 -0.14
N ILE A 52 7.78 -5.55 -0.05
CA ILE A 52 6.37 -5.89 0.14
C ILE A 52 5.73 -6.01 -1.24
N ILE A 53 5.20 -7.18 -1.57
CA ILE A 53 4.54 -7.44 -2.85
C ILE A 53 3.05 -7.16 -2.70
N VAL A 54 2.52 -6.25 -3.50
CA VAL A 54 1.07 -6.10 -3.67
C VAL A 54 0.66 -6.93 -4.88
N PRO A 55 -0.05 -8.06 -4.70
CA PRO A 55 -0.46 -8.90 -5.82
C PRO A 55 -1.57 -8.24 -6.64
N ALA A 56 -1.64 -8.59 -7.92
CA ALA A 56 -2.82 -8.30 -8.71
C ALA A 56 -4.05 -8.98 -8.08
N GLY A 57 -5.19 -8.29 -8.08
CA GLY A 57 -6.40 -8.74 -7.40
C GLY A 57 -6.58 -8.20 -6.00
N PHE A 58 -5.55 -7.58 -5.41
CA PHE A 58 -5.68 -6.93 -4.11
C PHE A 58 -6.70 -5.77 -4.19
N CYS A 59 -7.64 -5.76 -3.25
CA CYS A 59 -8.66 -4.73 -3.11
C CYS A 59 -8.23 -3.71 -2.05
N SER A 60 -8.40 -2.42 -2.32
CA SER A 60 -8.16 -1.33 -1.37
C SER A 60 -9.23 -0.25 -1.55
N ASP A 61 -9.64 0.37 -0.45
CA ASP A 61 -10.51 1.56 -0.44
C ASP A 61 -9.73 2.87 -0.23
N GLY A 62 -8.39 2.78 -0.28
CA GLY A 62 -7.44 3.86 -0.08
C GLY A 62 -7.09 4.03 1.40
N ALA A 63 -6.26 5.03 1.70
CA ALA A 63 -5.71 5.15 3.06
C ALA A 63 -6.84 5.31 4.09
N SER A 64 -6.79 4.52 5.17
CA SER A 64 -7.67 4.61 6.35
C SER A 64 -7.36 5.86 7.20
N VAL A 65 -7.23 7.00 6.52
CA VAL A 65 -6.91 8.31 7.05
C VAL A 65 -8.23 9.04 7.39
N PRO A 66 -8.35 9.64 8.59
CA PRO A 66 -9.47 10.50 8.95
C PRO A 66 -9.72 11.60 7.92
N ARG A 67 -11.00 11.93 7.66
CA ARG A 67 -11.39 12.90 6.61
C ARG A 67 -10.71 14.26 6.74
N LEU A 68 -10.37 14.69 7.95
CA LEU A 68 -9.66 15.93 8.23
C LEU A 68 -8.32 16.04 7.49
N PHE A 69 -7.65 14.91 7.24
CA PHE A 69 -6.33 14.88 6.60
C PHE A 69 -6.39 14.67 5.08
N TRP A 70 -7.60 14.53 4.50
CA TRP A 70 -7.78 14.34 3.06
C TRP A 70 -7.31 15.54 2.22
N GLY A 71 -7.28 16.75 2.79
CA GLY A 71 -6.75 17.93 2.09
C GLY A 71 -5.26 17.83 1.75
N VAL A 72 -4.51 16.98 2.46
CA VAL A 72 -3.06 16.85 2.32
C VAL A 72 -2.66 15.55 1.62
N ILE A 73 -3.27 14.43 2.00
CA ILE A 73 -2.86 13.10 1.52
C ILE A 73 -3.82 12.59 0.43
N GLY A 74 -5.04 13.12 0.39
CA GLY A 74 -6.13 12.60 -0.44
C GLY A 74 -6.59 11.21 0.01
N ASN A 75 -7.76 10.79 -0.48
CA ASN A 75 -8.18 9.38 -0.36
C ASN A 75 -7.54 8.50 -1.47
N TRP A 76 -7.33 9.12 -2.64
CA TRP A 76 -6.68 8.56 -3.82
C TRP A 76 -5.87 9.67 -4.48
N GLY A 77 -4.76 9.35 -5.16
CA GLY A 77 -3.92 10.34 -5.83
C GLY A 77 -2.44 9.99 -5.76
N GLN A 78 -1.59 11.00 -5.57
CA GLN A 78 -0.12 10.87 -5.53
C GLN A 78 0.37 9.78 -4.57
N TYR A 79 -0.31 9.57 -3.44
CA TYR A 79 0.10 8.62 -2.41
C TYR A 79 -0.69 7.30 -2.42
N ALA A 80 -1.42 7.00 -3.49
CA ALA A 80 -2.26 5.80 -3.58
C ALA A 80 -1.45 4.49 -3.42
N GLN A 81 -0.22 4.43 -3.96
CA GLN A 81 0.62 3.23 -3.80
C GLN A 81 1.02 3.01 -2.35
N ALA A 82 1.35 4.09 -1.62
CA ALA A 82 1.65 4.01 -0.19
C ALA A 82 0.45 3.48 0.61
N ALA A 83 -0.74 4.00 0.31
CA ALA A 83 -1.98 3.56 0.95
C ALA A 83 -2.26 2.07 0.72
N ILE A 84 -2.09 1.59 -0.51
CA ILE A 84 -2.32 0.19 -0.87
C ILE A 84 -1.34 -0.74 -0.14
N VAL A 85 -0.06 -0.36 -0.04
CA VAL A 85 0.94 -1.13 0.73
C VAL A 85 0.55 -1.18 2.21
N HIS A 86 0.10 -0.07 2.78
CA HIS A 86 -0.37 -0.01 4.16
C HIS A 86 -1.58 -0.90 4.41
N ASP A 87 -2.60 -0.82 3.55
CA ASP A 87 -3.80 -1.66 3.62
C ASP A 87 -3.46 -3.14 3.52
N LEU A 88 -2.48 -3.53 2.69
CA LEU A 88 -2.03 -4.91 2.57
C LEU A 88 -1.42 -5.42 3.89
N ILE A 89 -0.55 -4.62 4.51
CA ILE A 89 0.07 -4.99 5.80
C ILE A 89 -1.00 -5.12 6.87
N TYR A 90 -1.98 -4.21 6.90
CA TYR A 90 -3.12 -4.29 7.82
C TYR A 90 -3.99 -5.53 7.55
N ALA A 91 -4.30 -5.81 6.28
CA ALA A 91 -5.12 -6.95 5.86
C ALA A 91 -4.50 -8.28 6.25
N THR A 92 -3.17 -8.40 6.14
CA THR A 92 -2.44 -9.65 6.38
C THR A 92 -1.95 -9.79 7.82
N GLY A 93 -1.69 -8.68 8.52
CA GLY A 93 -0.96 -8.69 9.78
C GLY A 93 0.50 -9.09 9.62
N LEU A 94 1.06 -8.95 8.42
CA LEU A 94 2.43 -9.36 8.07
C LEU A 94 3.50 -8.70 8.94
N LEU A 95 3.30 -7.43 9.26
CA LEU A 95 4.14 -6.61 10.13
C LEU A 95 3.26 -5.97 11.18
N ASP A 96 3.86 -5.61 12.32
CA ASP A 96 3.13 -4.90 13.36
C ASP A 96 2.63 -3.53 12.87
N ARG A 97 1.68 -2.97 13.63
CA ARG A 97 1.07 -1.68 13.28
C ARG A 97 2.10 -0.55 13.20
N ALA A 98 3.11 -0.56 14.07
CA ALA A 98 4.12 0.50 14.08
C ALA A 98 5.00 0.44 12.83
N ALA A 99 5.41 -0.76 12.41
CA ALA A 99 6.13 -1.01 11.18
C ALA A 99 5.28 -0.63 9.96
N ALA A 100 4.01 -1.01 9.93
CA ALA A 100 3.09 -0.62 8.86
C ALA A 100 2.99 0.91 8.72
N ASP A 101 2.79 1.62 9.83
CA ASP A 101 2.63 3.07 9.85
C ASP A 101 3.94 3.81 9.49
N ARG A 102 5.10 3.25 9.87
CA ARG A 102 6.43 3.73 9.42
C ARG A 102 6.63 3.54 7.92
N ILE A 103 6.36 2.35 7.40
CA ILE A 103 6.49 2.04 5.98
C ILE A 103 5.57 2.91 5.14
N PHE A 104 4.36 3.21 5.64
CA PHE A 104 3.46 4.16 4.99
C PHE A 104 4.07 5.56 4.88
N ARG A 105 4.69 6.05 5.96
CA ARG A 105 5.39 7.34 5.97
C ARG A 105 6.56 7.35 4.98
N GLU A 106 7.39 6.30 5.00
CA GLU A 106 8.53 6.12 4.08
C GLU A 106 8.07 6.10 2.61
N ALA A 107 6.99 5.37 2.32
CA ALA A 107 6.40 5.32 0.99
C ALA A 107 5.87 6.68 0.52
N ILE A 108 5.26 7.48 1.41
CA ILE A 108 4.88 8.87 1.09
C ILE A 108 6.11 9.72 0.79
N GLN A 109 7.20 9.56 1.55
CA GLN A 109 8.44 10.31 1.30
C GLN A 109 9.00 9.99 -0.09
N VAL A 110 9.01 8.72 -0.49
CA VAL A 110 9.42 8.28 -1.84
C VAL A 110 8.55 8.91 -2.92
N LEU A 111 7.22 8.89 -2.77
CA LEU A 111 6.29 9.47 -3.75
C LEU A 111 6.26 11.01 -3.73
N GLY A 112 6.77 11.60 -2.65
CA GLY A 112 6.88 13.03 -2.43
C GLY A 112 8.23 13.63 -2.85
N ARG A 113 9.07 12.87 -3.56
CA ARG A 113 10.32 13.37 -4.15
C ARG A 113 10.06 14.03 -5.49
N ASP A 114 10.92 14.97 -5.84
CA ASP A 114 10.92 15.62 -7.14
C ASP A 114 11.40 14.64 -8.22
N THR A 115 10.71 14.59 -9.37
CA THR A 115 10.97 13.58 -10.39
C THR A 115 12.27 13.80 -11.16
N GLU A 116 12.78 15.03 -11.22
CA GLU A 116 13.99 15.36 -11.96
C GLU A 116 15.24 15.30 -11.07
N THR A 117 15.14 15.86 -9.87
CA THR A 117 16.28 15.99 -8.94
C THR A 117 16.40 14.84 -7.94
N ASP A 118 15.38 13.99 -7.82
CA ASP A 118 15.23 12.98 -6.77
C ASP A 118 15.44 13.54 -5.36
N LEU A 119 15.04 14.80 -5.11
CA LEU A 119 15.15 15.43 -3.79
C LEU A 119 13.79 15.47 -3.08
N PRO A 120 13.75 15.38 -1.73
CA PRO A 120 12.49 15.49 -0.98
C PRO A 120 11.82 16.85 -1.19
N THR A 121 10.58 16.88 -1.66
CA THR A 121 9.82 18.13 -1.78
C THR A 121 9.25 18.56 -0.42
N ALA A 122 9.05 19.86 -0.22
CA ALA A 122 8.39 20.36 1.00
C ALA A 122 6.98 19.76 1.18
N ARG A 123 6.22 19.63 0.08
CA ARG A 123 4.90 19.00 0.07
C ARG A 123 4.99 17.54 0.51
N GLY A 124 5.92 16.78 -0.05
CA GLY A 124 6.15 15.37 0.30
C GLY A 124 6.51 15.18 1.77
N GLN A 125 7.39 16.03 2.29
CA GLN A 125 7.78 16.01 3.71
C GLN A 125 6.57 16.29 4.62
N VAL A 126 5.79 17.33 4.34
CA VAL A 126 4.57 17.67 5.09
C VAL A 126 3.53 16.54 5.00
N SER A 127 3.29 15.99 3.81
CA SER A 127 2.36 14.88 3.62
C SER A 127 2.79 13.64 4.40
N SER A 128 4.09 13.32 4.44
CA SER A 128 4.61 12.16 5.19
C SER A 128 4.40 12.33 6.70
N PHE A 129 4.65 13.53 7.21
CA PHE A 129 4.46 13.84 8.63
C PHE A 129 2.99 13.74 9.02
N ILE A 130 2.10 14.36 8.24
CA ILE A 130 0.65 14.31 8.48
C ILE A 130 0.11 12.88 8.33
N GLY A 131 0.62 12.12 7.36
CA GLY A 131 0.20 10.73 7.12
C GLY A 131 0.51 9.83 8.30
N TYR A 132 1.72 9.95 8.85
CA TYR A 132 2.12 9.22 10.05
C TYR A 132 1.20 9.50 11.24
N TRP A 133 0.90 10.77 11.53
CA TRP A 133 0.00 11.12 12.63
C TRP A 133 -1.44 10.67 12.38
N ALA A 134 -1.91 10.73 11.15
CA ALA A 134 -3.24 10.29 10.79
C ALA A 134 -3.48 8.80 11.07
N VAL A 135 -2.53 7.94 10.69
CA VAL A 135 -2.64 6.49 10.94
C VAL A 135 -2.42 6.15 12.41
N GLN A 136 -1.58 6.91 13.12
CA GLN A 136 -1.37 6.71 14.55
C GLN A 136 -2.62 7.00 15.39
N LEU A 137 -3.44 7.99 15.00
CA LEU A 137 -4.67 8.34 15.72
C LEU A 137 -5.85 7.40 15.42
N GLY A 138 -5.90 6.79 14.22
CA GLY A 138 -7.05 6.00 13.76
C GLY A 138 -6.79 4.52 13.48
N GLY A 139 -5.53 4.08 13.45
CA GLY A 139 -5.13 2.80 12.88
C GLY A 139 -5.35 1.57 13.78
N ALA A 140 -5.45 1.75 15.10
CA ALA A 140 -5.51 0.62 16.04
C ALA A 140 -6.71 -0.32 15.80
N GLY A 141 -7.90 0.22 15.55
CA GLY A 141 -9.09 -0.57 15.25
C GLY A 141 -9.06 -1.20 13.86
N GLY A 142 -8.50 -0.48 12.88
CA GLY A 142 -8.32 -0.97 11.50
C GLY A 142 -7.37 -2.16 11.45
N TYR A 143 -6.23 -2.06 12.14
CA TYR A 143 -5.21 -3.10 12.21
C TYR A 143 -5.74 -4.37 12.90
N ARG A 144 -6.36 -4.22 14.09
CA ARG A 144 -6.90 -5.36 14.86
C ARG A 144 -7.92 -6.20 14.08
N ASN A 145 -8.67 -5.59 13.17
CA ASN A 145 -9.72 -6.25 12.39
C ASN A 145 -9.34 -6.39 10.91
N GLY A 146 -8.07 -6.20 10.54
CA GLY A 146 -7.63 -6.04 9.15
C GLY A 146 -8.03 -7.19 8.24
N GLN A 147 -7.81 -8.43 8.67
CA GLN A 147 -8.20 -9.64 7.91
C GLN A 147 -9.70 -9.70 7.61
N ALA A 148 -10.53 -9.48 8.63
CA ALA A 148 -11.99 -9.50 8.50
C ALA A 148 -12.49 -8.34 7.62
N ASN A 149 -11.93 -7.14 7.81
CA ASN A 149 -12.25 -5.95 7.02
C ASN A 149 -11.91 -6.15 5.54
N TYR A 150 -10.72 -6.69 5.25
CA TYR A 150 -10.29 -6.99 3.90
C TYR A 150 -11.19 -8.04 3.24
N THR A 151 -11.42 -9.17 3.91
CA THR A 151 -12.26 -10.26 3.38
C THR A 151 -13.67 -9.76 3.04
N ALA A 152 -14.27 -8.95 3.91
CA ALA A 152 -15.58 -8.34 3.66
C ALA A 152 -15.54 -7.33 2.50
N MET A 153 -14.47 -6.56 2.35
CA MET A 153 -14.27 -5.66 1.20
C MET A 153 -14.11 -6.43 -0.11
N ALA A 154 -13.21 -7.42 -0.15
CA ALA A 154 -12.92 -8.19 -1.35
C ALA A 154 -14.15 -8.96 -1.84
N ARG A 155 -14.93 -9.57 -0.94
CA ARG A 155 -16.22 -10.21 -1.31
C ARG A 155 -17.22 -9.21 -1.90
N ARG A 156 -17.33 -8.01 -1.32
CA ARG A 156 -18.19 -6.94 -1.86
C ARG A 156 -17.73 -6.46 -3.23
N ALA A 157 -16.43 -6.46 -3.47
CA ALA A 157 -15.85 -6.14 -4.77
C ALA A 157 -16.16 -7.25 -5.78
N LEU A 158 -15.93 -8.51 -5.41
CA LEU A 158 -16.20 -9.68 -6.26
C LEU A 158 -17.64 -9.71 -6.75
N THR A 159 -18.62 -9.65 -5.85
CA THR A 159 -20.06 -9.68 -6.20
C THR A 159 -20.47 -8.57 -7.17
N ARG A 160 -19.75 -7.43 -7.18
CA ARG A 160 -20.01 -6.32 -8.09
C ARG A 160 -19.30 -6.50 -9.42
N ALA A 161 -18.04 -6.93 -9.38
CA ALA A 161 -17.27 -7.24 -10.57
C ALA A 161 -17.94 -8.36 -11.38
N GLU A 162 -18.44 -9.42 -10.75
CA GLU A 162 -19.14 -10.53 -11.45
C GLU A 162 -20.27 -10.07 -12.36
N LYS A 163 -20.98 -9.00 -11.96
CA LYS A 163 -22.12 -8.46 -12.71
C LYS A 163 -21.73 -7.50 -13.84
N ARG A 164 -20.51 -6.95 -13.81
CA ARG A 164 -20.10 -5.81 -14.66
C ARG A 164 -18.86 -6.09 -15.49
N ASP A 165 -17.90 -6.77 -14.89
CA ASP A 165 -16.61 -7.13 -15.47
C ASP A 165 -16.14 -8.51 -14.94
N PRO A 166 -16.56 -9.60 -15.61
CA PRO A 166 -16.14 -10.95 -15.24
C PRO A 166 -14.63 -11.18 -15.33
N GLY A 167 -13.90 -10.38 -16.13
CA GLY A 167 -12.45 -10.44 -16.21
C GLY A 167 -11.81 -9.92 -14.93
N LEU A 168 -12.29 -8.78 -14.44
CA LEU A 168 -11.88 -8.22 -13.15
C LEU A 168 -12.27 -9.11 -11.98
N ALA A 169 -13.45 -9.73 -12.03
CA ALA A 169 -13.93 -10.65 -10.99
C ALA A 169 -12.96 -11.83 -10.77
N ARG A 170 -12.43 -12.41 -11.86
CA ARG A 170 -11.45 -13.50 -11.79
C ARG A 170 -10.11 -13.11 -11.19
N LEU A 171 -9.79 -11.82 -11.21
CA LEU A 171 -8.54 -11.33 -10.65
C LEU A 171 -8.62 -11.16 -9.13
N ILE A 172 -9.81 -10.86 -8.58
CA ILE A 172 -9.97 -10.46 -7.17
C ILE A 172 -9.55 -11.59 -6.23
N VAL A 173 -8.57 -11.28 -5.37
CA VAL A 173 -8.17 -12.15 -4.26
C VAL A 173 -9.11 -11.88 -3.09
N THR A 174 -9.68 -12.93 -2.50
CA THR A 174 -10.61 -12.81 -1.36
C THR A 174 -10.09 -13.46 -0.08
N ASP A 175 -9.12 -14.37 -0.19
CA ASP A 175 -8.43 -14.99 0.95
C ASP A 175 -7.15 -14.20 1.26
N TRP A 176 -6.97 -13.84 2.51
CA TRP A 176 -5.77 -13.13 2.96
C TRP A 176 -4.56 -14.06 3.05
N ASN A 177 -4.74 -15.39 3.13
CA ASN A 177 -3.65 -16.35 3.07
C ASN A 177 -2.92 -16.29 1.71
N ASP A 178 -3.66 -16.09 0.62
CA ASP A 178 -3.07 -15.93 -0.72
C ASP A 178 -2.22 -14.65 -0.81
N LEU A 179 -2.62 -13.59 -0.09
CA LEU A 179 -1.84 -12.35 0.00
C LEU A 179 -0.53 -12.54 0.77
N ILE A 180 -0.54 -13.34 1.83
CA ILE A 180 0.66 -13.70 2.60
C ILE A 180 1.57 -14.61 1.78
N ALA A 181 1.01 -15.60 1.09
CA ALA A 181 1.77 -16.51 0.24
C ALA A 181 2.48 -15.77 -0.91
N ALA A 182 1.96 -14.61 -1.33
CA ALA A 182 2.60 -13.74 -2.30
C ALA A 182 3.81 -12.98 -1.75
N GLN A 183 4.06 -12.97 -0.43
CA GLN A 183 5.19 -12.27 0.17
C GLN A 183 6.46 -13.13 0.15
N SER A 184 7.62 -12.49 -0.01
CA SER A 184 8.93 -13.14 0.02
C SER A 184 9.80 -12.70 1.21
N LEU A 185 9.18 -12.19 2.29
CA LEU A 185 9.90 -11.70 3.46
C LEU A 185 10.26 -12.86 4.41
N PRO A 186 11.55 -13.09 4.70
CA PRO A 186 11.96 -14.08 5.69
C PRO A 186 11.59 -13.61 7.11
N ALA A 187 11.43 -14.55 8.05
CA ALA A 187 11.06 -14.24 9.43
C ALA A 187 12.04 -13.25 10.10
N SER A 188 13.33 -13.35 9.79
CA SER A 188 14.35 -12.41 10.29
C SER A 188 14.15 -10.98 9.76
N ALA A 189 13.61 -10.80 8.55
CA ALA A 189 13.27 -9.48 8.03
C ALA A 189 12.09 -8.89 8.79
N ILE A 190 11.04 -9.70 9.00
CA ILE A 190 9.84 -9.30 9.75
C ILE A 190 10.24 -8.86 11.16
N GLU A 191 11.07 -9.63 11.86
CA GLU A 191 11.56 -9.29 13.19
C GLU A 191 12.31 -7.95 13.21
N ARG A 192 13.26 -7.75 12.28
CA ARG A 192 14.01 -6.49 12.16
C ARG A 192 13.12 -5.29 11.83
N LEU A 193 12.13 -5.46 10.95
CA LEU A 193 11.22 -4.39 10.55
C LEU A 193 10.29 -3.98 11.70
N ASN A 194 9.83 -4.94 12.49
CA ASN A 194 9.04 -4.69 13.69
C ASN A 194 9.88 -4.03 14.79
N SER A 195 11.14 -4.45 14.97
CA SER A 195 12.02 -3.92 16.01
C SER A 195 12.65 -2.56 15.70
N ARG A 196 12.58 -2.05 14.46
CA ARG A 196 13.01 -0.69 14.12
C ARG A 196 12.19 0.32 14.94
N GLN A 197 12.86 1.24 15.64
CA GLN A 197 12.18 2.33 16.34
C GLN A 197 11.98 3.53 15.41
#